data_AF-A0A953CXN0-F1
#
_entry.id   AF-A0A953CXN0-F1
#
_cell.length_a   1.000
_cell.length_b   1.000
_cell.length_c   1.000
_cell.angle_alpha   90.00
_cell.angle_beta   90.00
_cell.angle_gamma   90.00
#
_symmetry.space_group_name_H-M   'P 1'
#
loop_
_entity.id
_entity.type
_entity.pdbx_description
1 polymer ?
#
loop_
_entity_poly.entity_id
_entity_poly.type
_entity_poly.pdbx_seq_one_letter_code
_entity_poly.pdbx_strand_id
1 'polypeptide(L)'
;MPECRAHHIIEYLLDVGLSLGENALTHTELQSWQNNTGTILKPWESRLMKRLSGIYLSEYRESSDSEKETAWEEAPHYMCMAYRKMIRSKNSLRKLAE
;
A
#
# COMPACT_ATOMS: atom_id res chain seq x y z
N MET A 1 -9.38 22.20 8.30
CA MET A 1 -8.55 21.91 7.12
C MET A 1 -9.35 22.30 5.89
N PRO A 2 -8.79 22.98 4.87
CA PRO A 2 -9.54 23.31 3.67
C PRO A 2 -9.94 22.05 2.89
N GLU A 3 -11.02 22.12 2.11
CA GLU A 3 -11.47 20.98 1.30
C GLU A 3 -10.40 20.54 0.31
N CYS A 4 -10.10 19.24 0.28
CA CYS A 4 -9.23 18.67 -0.73
C CYS A 4 -9.93 18.71 -2.09
N ARG A 5 -9.34 19.37 -3.09
CA ARG A 5 -9.89 19.46 -4.45
C ARG A 5 -9.25 18.46 -5.43
N ALA A 6 -8.45 17.53 -4.92
CA ALA A 6 -7.63 16.62 -5.72
C ALA A 6 -8.07 15.15 -5.57
N HIS A 7 -9.33 14.90 -5.20
CA HIS A 7 -9.86 13.53 -5.01
C HIS A 7 -9.77 12.67 -6.28
N HIS A 8 -9.95 13.29 -7.45
CA HIS A 8 -9.85 12.63 -8.76
C HIS A 8 -8.48 11.97 -9.00
N ILE A 9 -7.43 12.42 -8.33
CA ILE A 9 -6.08 11.84 -8.48
C ILE A 9 -6.03 10.42 -7.91
N ILE A 10 -6.77 10.17 -6.83
CA ILE A 10 -6.85 8.82 -6.25
C ILE A 10 -7.60 7.90 -7.21
N GLU A 11 -8.70 8.38 -7.80
CA GLU A 11 -9.44 7.64 -8.82
C GLU A 11 -8.55 7.31 -10.01
N TYR A 12 -7.80 8.29 -10.54
CA TYR A 12 -6.85 8.05 -11.63
C TYR A 12 -5.75 7.07 -11.24
N LEU A 13 -5.24 7.15 -10.01
CA LEU A 13 -4.21 6.24 -9.54
C LEU A 13 -4.71 4.79 -9.49
N LEU A 14 -5.96 4.59 -9.07
CA LEU A 14 -6.60 3.27 -9.05
C LEU A 14 -6.95 2.78 -10.46
N ASP A 15 -7.39 3.68 -11.34
CA ASP A 15 -7.77 3.38 -12.73
C ASP A 15 -6.58 3.00 -13.62
N VAL A 16 -5.44 3.70 -13.48
CA VAL A 16 -4.17 3.29 -14.11
C VAL A 16 -3.81 1.84 -13.73
N GLY A 17 -4.28 1.39 -12.56
CA GLY A 17 -3.81 0.21 -11.89
C GLY A 17 -2.50 0.53 -11.22
N LEU A 18 -2.52 0.56 -9.88
CA LEU A 18 -1.32 0.29 -9.10
C LEU A 18 -0.94 -1.14 -9.47
N SER A 19 -0.11 -1.29 -10.50
CA SER A 19 0.19 -2.59 -11.05
C SER A 19 0.57 -3.50 -9.88
N LEU A 20 0.12 -4.75 -9.91
CA LEU A 20 0.58 -5.81 -9.01
C LEU A 20 2.12 -6.03 -9.10
N GLY A 21 2.84 -5.17 -9.82
CA GLY A 21 4.27 -5.16 -9.95
C GLY A 21 4.95 -4.54 -8.74
N GLU A 22 6.21 -4.94 -8.58
CA GLU A 22 7.04 -4.52 -7.45
C GLU A 22 7.52 -3.06 -7.54
N ASN A 23 6.99 -2.24 -8.45
CA ASN A 23 7.55 -0.92 -8.77
C ASN A 23 6.49 0.19 -8.79
N ALA A 24 6.92 1.39 -8.44
CA ALA A 24 6.10 2.59 -8.54
C ALA A 24 5.83 2.95 -10.01
N LEU A 25 4.77 3.72 -10.26
CA LEU A 25 4.38 4.14 -11.60
C LEU A 25 5.48 4.94 -12.29
N THR A 26 5.73 4.58 -13.55
CA THR A 26 6.66 5.23 -14.45
C THR A 26 5.97 6.31 -15.27
N HIS A 27 6.75 7.24 -15.82
CA HIS A 27 6.19 8.25 -16.72
C HIS A 27 5.66 7.65 -18.03
N THR A 28 6.25 6.54 -18.49
CA THR A 28 5.82 5.83 -19.68
C THR A 28 4.44 5.21 -19.48
N GLU A 29 4.18 4.58 -18.32
CA GLU A 29 2.86 4.04 -17.99
C GLU A 29 1.81 5.14 -17.90
N LEU A 30 2.13 6.26 -17.24
CA LEU A 30 1.24 7.42 -17.18
C LEU A 30 0.97 8.01 -18.57
N GLN A 31 1.95 8.02 -19.47
CA GLN A 31 1.76 8.47 -20.85
C GLN A 31 0.86 7.52 -21.64
N SER A 32 1.09 6.21 -21.53
CA SER A 32 0.24 5.19 -22.15
C SER A 32 -1.20 5.26 -21.63
N TRP A 33 -1.40 5.43 -20.32
CA TRP A 33 -2.73 5.57 -19.74
C TRP A 33 -3.44 6.85 -20.21
N GLN A 34 -2.74 7.98 -20.28
CA GLN A 34 -3.30 9.21 -20.85
C GLN A 34 -3.71 9.03 -22.32
N ASN A 35 -2.88 8.33 -23.11
CA ASN A 35 -3.20 8.03 -24.51
C ASN A 35 -4.42 7.11 -24.67
N ASN A 36 -4.60 6.15 -23.76
CA ASN A 36 -5.72 5.20 -23.80
C ASN A 36 -7.04 5.82 -23.33
N THR A 37 -7.00 6.67 -22.30
CA THR A 37 -8.21 7.26 -21.69
C THR A 37 -8.58 8.61 -22.28
N GLY A 38 -7.65 9.28 -22.97
CA GLY A 38 -7.80 10.66 -23.40
C GLY A 38 -7.68 11.69 -22.27
N THR A 39 -7.37 11.26 -21.05
CA THR A 39 -7.16 12.15 -19.91
C THR A 39 -5.83 12.89 -20.04
N ILE A 40 -5.80 14.20 -19.79
CA ILE A 40 -4.57 15.00 -19.84
C ILE A 40 -4.18 15.42 -18.42
N LEU A 41 -3.09 14.85 -17.91
CA LEU A 41 -2.55 15.17 -16.59
C LEU A 41 -1.75 16.46 -16.64
N LYS A 42 -1.98 17.34 -15.67
CA LYS A 42 -1.10 18.48 -15.41
C LYS A 42 0.24 17.98 -14.86
N PRO A 43 1.33 18.76 -15.01
CA PRO A 43 2.65 18.35 -14.53
C PRO A 43 2.73 18.03 -13.04
N TRP A 44 1.87 18.64 -12.21
CA TRP A 44 1.83 18.34 -10.78
C TRP A 44 1.03 17.07 -10.48
N GLU A 45 0.03 16.74 -11.29
CA GLU A 45 -0.80 15.52 -11.12
C GLU A 45 0.04 14.29 -11.43
N SER A 46 0.79 14.30 -12.54
CA SER A 46 1.68 13.19 -12.89
C SER A 46 2.77 12.95 -11.84
N ARG A 47 3.35 14.03 -11.28
CA ARG A 47 4.31 13.95 -10.17
C ARG A 47 3.67 13.41 -8.89
N LEU A 48 2.45 13.85 -8.58
CA LEU A 48 1.74 13.40 -7.39
C LEU A 48 1.33 11.94 -7.51
N MET A 49 0.77 11.50 -8.63
CA MET A 49 0.42 10.10 -8.89
C MET A 49 1.64 9.19 -8.74
N LYS A 50 2.78 9.57 -9.34
CA LYS A 50 4.02 8.83 -9.19
C LYS A 50 4.45 8.73 -7.72
N ARG A 51 4.43 9.85 -6.98
CA ARG A 51 4.76 9.85 -5.55
C ARG A 51 3.82 8.96 -4.74
N LEU A 52 2.51 9.06 -4.97
CA LEU A 52 1.51 8.26 -4.27
C LEU A 52 1.66 6.77 -4.58
N SER A 53 1.97 6.39 -5.82
CA SER A 53 2.24 4.99 -6.16
C SER A 53 3.44 4.42 -5.38
N GLY A 54 4.50 5.20 -5.19
CA GLY A 54 5.66 4.80 -4.40
C GLY A 54 5.33 4.65 -2.91
N ILE A 55 4.55 5.57 -2.35
CA ILE A 55 4.08 5.50 -0.96
C ILE A 55 3.20 4.26 -0.77
N TYR A 56 2.23 4.05 -1.66
CA TYR A 56 1.36 2.89 -1.63
C TYR A 56 2.15 1.58 -1.65
N LEU A 57 3.15 1.47 -2.54
CA LEU A 57 3.99 0.29 -2.63
C LEU A 57 4.82 0.05 -1.35
N SER A 58 5.35 1.12 -0.73
CA SER A 58 6.05 1.03 0.54
C SER A 58 5.14 0.47 1.63
N GLU A 59 3.96 1.06 1.78
CA GLU A 59 2.97 0.62 2.78
C GLU A 59 2.48 -0.81 2.51
N TYR A 60 2.27 -1.17 1.24
CA TYR A 60 1.90 -2.52 0.85
C TYR A 60 2.96 -3.54 1.28
N ARG A 61 4.24 -3.27 0.98
CA ARG A 61 5.36 -4.13 1.37
C ARG A 61 5.46 -4.26 2.89
N GLU A 62 5.37 -3.15 3.59
CA GLU A 62 5.43 -3.15 5.05
C GLU A 62 4.23 -3.88 5.65
N SER A 63 3.01 -3.72 5.10
CA SER A 63 1.82 -4.44 5.57
C SER A 63 1.87 -5.94 5.29
N SER A 64 2.66 -6.36 4.31
CA SER A 64 2.90 -7.77 3.99
C SER A 64 3.88 -8.43 4.97
N ASP A 65 4.60 -7.64 5.78
CA ASP A 65 5.46 -8.18 6.83
C ASP A 65 4.58 -8.77 7.95
N SER A 66 4.72 -10.08 8.17
CA SER A 66 4.04 -10.81 9.23
C SER A 66 4.37 -10.29 10.64
N GLU A 67 5.45 -9.52 10.77
CA GLU A 67 5.90 -8.91 12.03
C GLU A 67 5.50 -7.45 12.20
N LYS A 68 4.82 -6.84 11.22
CA LYS A 68 4.32 -5.48 11.40
C LYS A 68 3.13 -5.46 12.37
N GLU A 69 3.15 -4.50 13.28
CA GLU A 69 2.03 -4.23 14.19
C GLU A 69 0.81 -3.78 13.39
N THR A 70 -0.38 -4.12 13.88
CA THR A 70 -1.62 -3.66 13.25
C THR A 70 -1.73 -2.14 13.44
N ALA A 71 -2.03 -1.40 12.38
CA ALA A 71 -1.92 0.06 12.37
C ALA A 71 -3.08 0.81 13.05
N TRP A 72 -4.23 0.17 13.28
CA TRP A 72 -5.39 0.80 13.92
C TRP A 72 -5.50 0.42 15.40
N GLU A 73 -5.92 1.40 16.21
CA GLU A 73 -5.89 1.34 17.67
C GLU A 73 -6.81 0.26 18.27
N GLU A 74 -7.95 0.01 17.62
CA GLU A 74 -8.97 -0.96 18.07
C GLU A 74 -8.73 -2.39 17.55
N ALA A 75 -7.50 -2.72 17.17
CA ALA A 75 -7.19 -4.06 16.68
C ALA A 75 -7.52 -5.11 17.76
N PRO A 76 -8.21 -6.22 17.41
CA PRO A 76 -8.44 -7.30 18.36
C PRO A 76 -7.12 -7.79 18.96
N HIS A 77 -7.10 -8.07 20.25
CA HIS A 77 -5.87 -8.45 20.98
C HIS A 77 -5.08 -9.60 20.32
N TYR A 78 -5.75 -10.55 19.67
CA TYR A 78 -5.09 -11.66 18.97
C TYR A 78 -4.29 -11.23 17.72
N MET A 79 -4.55 -10.03 17.18
CA MET A 79 -3.81 -9.44 16.08
C MET A 79 -2.58 -8.64 16.52
N CYS A 80 -2.44 -8.36 17.82
CA CYS A 80 -1.27 -7.67 18.35
C CYS A 80 -0.01 -8.54 18.25
N MET A 81 1.14 -7.91 18.05
CA MET A 81 2.41 -8.60 17.89
C MET A 81 2.82 -9.41 19.11
N ALA A 82 2.54 -8.91 20.31
CA ALA A 82 2.82 -9.61 21.56
C ALA A 82 2.11 -10.97 21.61
N TYR A 83 0.82 -11.01 21.23
CA TYR A 83 0.05 -12.24 21.18
C TYR A 83 0.58 -13.21 20.11
N ARG A 84 0.84 -12.72 18.89
CA ARG A 84 1.39 -13.55 17.80
C ARG A 84 2.74 -14.18 18.18
N LYS A 85 3.63 -13.41 18.82
CA LYS A 85 4.93 -13.91 19.32
C LYS A 85 4.77 -14.99 20.39
N MET A 86 3.84 -14.78 21.34
CA MET A 86 3.53 -15.76 22.39
C MET A 86 3.02 -17.09 21.81
N ILE A 87 2.11 -17.04 20.82
CA ILE A 87 1.61 -18.24 20.13
C ILE A 87 2.72 -18.96 19.37
N ARG A 88 3.58 -18.24 18.63
CA ARG A 88 4.74 -18.84 17.93
C ARG A 88 5.68 -19.55 18.90
N SER A 89 6.02 -18.91 20.02
CA SER A 89 6.89 -19.49 21.05
C SER A 89 6.27 -20.75 21.68
N LYS A 90 4.98 -20.71 22.00
CA LYS A 90 4.25 -21.88 22.53
C LYS A 90 4.28 -23.04 21.54
N ASN A 91 4.06 -22.77 20.26
CA ASN A 91 4.08 -23.79 19.22
C ASN A 91 5.49 -24.38 19.00
N SER A 92 6.54 -23.55 19.07
CA SER A 92 7.92 -24.05 18.97
C SER A 92 8.30 -24.94 20.16
N LEU A 93 7.89 -24.58 21.37
CA LEU A 93 8.12 -25.41 22.57
C LEU A 93 7.40 -26.75 22.46
N ARG A 94 6.15 -26.77 21.96
CA ARG A 94 5.40 -28.01 21.75
C ARG A 94 6.12 -28.94 20.77
N LYS A 95 6.61 -28.39 19.66
CA LYS A 95 7.33 -29.15 18.63
C LYS A 95 8.66 -29.73 19.11
N LEU A 96 9.30 -29.11 20.11
CA LEU A 96 10.56 -29.62 20.70
C LEU A 96 10.33 -30.73 21.74
N ALA A 97 9.10 -30.85 22.27
CA ALA A 97 8.74 -31.86 23.25
C ALA A 97 8.21 -33.17 22.61
N GLU A 98 8.00 -33.15 21.29
CA GLU A 98 7.68 -34.32 20.44
C GLU A 98 8.97 -34.96 19.92
#